data_AF-A0A0C2NDW3-F1
#
_entry.id   AF-A0A0C2NDW3-F1
#
_cell.length_a   1.000
_cell.length_b   1.000
_cell.length_c   1.000
_cell.angle_alpha   90.00
_cell.angle_beta   90.00
_cell.angle_gamma   90.00
#
_symmetry.space_group_name_H-M   'P 1'
#
loop_
_entity.id
_entity.type
_entity.pdbx_description
1 polymer ?
#
loop_
_entity_poly.entity_id
_entity_poly.type
_entity_poly.pdbx_seq_one_letter_code
_entity_poly.pdbx_strand_id
1 'polypeptide(L)'
;MSRITKKHTAIKSGLIASRVPHTETCMEASFKIKTLSLINCEGLQSRDLQLSHLDMVNEYFLVIIVITECWPFPKTMNALNQVLGMKAKNMVITDCKSKLGNADALDMVEIQYI
;
A
#
# COMPACT_ATOMS: atom_id res chain seq x y z
N MET A 1 17.00 10.76 5.60
CA MET A 1 16.15 10.04 4.62
C MET A 1 16.02 8.59 5.08
N SER A 2 14.80 8.11 5.35
CA SER A 2 14.59 6.78 5.96
C SER A 2 14.99 5.64 5.01
N ARG A 3 15.25 4.45 5.57
CA ARG A 3 15.73 3.27 4.82
C ARG A 3 14.77 2.86 3.68
N ILE A 4 13.48 3.11 3.88
CA ILE A 4 12.39 2.80 2.94
C ILE A 4 12.41 3.74 1.75
N THR A 5 12.56 5.05 1.96
CA THR A 5 12.57 6.03 0.86
C THR A 5 13.73 5.79 -0.11
N LYS A 6 14.88 5.32 0.41
CA LYS A 6 16.03 4.93 -0.42
C LYS A 6 15.77 3.70 -1.29
N LYS A 7 14.92 2.77 -0.85
CA LYS A 7 14.54 1.56 -1.61
C LYS A 7 13.61 1.89 -2.79
N HIS A 8 12.92 3.02 -2.67
CA HIS A 8 11.79 3.43 -3.50
C HIS A 8 12.08 4.72 -4.28
N THR A 9 13.34 5.04 -4.54
CA THR A 9 13.71 6.32 -5.19
C THR A 9 13.48 6.33 -6.72
N ALA A 10 13.42 5.16 -7.36
CA ALA A 10 13.28 5.04 -8.82
C ALA A 10 11.83 4.95 -9.33
N ILE A 11 10.83 5.06 -8.44
CA ILE A 11 9.43 4.86 -8.78
C ILE A 11 8.87 6.13 -9.42
N LYS A 12 8.09 5.99 -10.49
CA LYS A 12 7.40 7.12 -11.14
C LYS A 12 5.89 7.14 -10.87
N SER A 13 5.32 5.99 -10.53
CA SER A 13 3.89 5.83 -10.29
C SER A 13 3.63 4.90 -9.12
N GLY A 14 2.54 5.13 -8.39
CA GLY A 14 2.16 4.27 -7.28
C GLY A 14 0.67 4.26 -6.98
N LEU A 15 0.23 3.22 -6.30
CA LEU A 15 -1.14 3.06 -5.84
C LEU A 15 -1.13 2.91 -4.32
N ILE A 16 -2.06 3.57 -3.64
CA ILE A 16 -2.26 3.44 -2.20
C ILE A 16 -3.67 2.93 -1.97
N ALA A 17 -3.78 1.75 -1.36
CA ALA A 17 -5.06 1.10 -1.14
C ALA A 17 -5.30 0.78 0.33
N SER A 18 -6.53 0.99 0.77
CA SER A 18 -6.99 0.59 2.09
C SER A 18 -8.48 0.24 2.09
N ARG A 19 -8.96 -0.18 3.26
CA ARG A 19 -10.38 -0.35 3.52
C ARG A 19 -10.93 0.78 4.36
N VAL A 20 -12.25 0.95 4.24
CA VAL A 20 -13.03 1.81 5.15
C VAL A 20 -12.72 1.39 6.59
N PRO A 21 -12.42 2.34 7.49
CA PRO A 21 -12.57 3.80 7.32
C PRO A 21 -11.37 4.54 6.70
N HIS A 22 -10.24 3.88 6.45
CA HIS A 22 -8.97 4.52 6.05
C HIS A 22 -8.88 4.94 4.58
N THR A 23 -9.99 4.89 3.81
CA THR A 23 -10.00 5.28 2.40
C THR A 23 -9.60 6.75 2.22
N GLU A 24 -10.12 7.64 3.09
CA GLU A 24 -9.78 9.07 3.07
C GLU A 24 -8.31 9.30 3.41
N THR A 25 -7.78 8.56 4.39
CA THR A 25 -6.35 8.60 4.74
C THR A 25 -5.48 8.22 3.55
N CYS A 26 -5.89 7.21 2.76
CA CYS A 26 -5.15 6.82 1.55
C CYS A 26 -5.26 7.85 0.44
N MET A 27 -6.42 8.48 0.26
CA MET A 27 -6.60 9.56 -0.70
C MET A 27 -5.67 10.74 -0.36
N GLU A 28 -5.67 11.17 0.90
CA GLU A 28 -4.80 12.25 1.39
C GLU A 28 -3.32 11.88 1.26
N ALA A 29 -2.94 10.65 1.61
CA ALA A 29 -1.57 10.17 1.44
C ALA A 29 -1.12 10.22 -0.03
N SER A 30 -2.00 9.81 -0.96
CA SER A 30 -1.71 9.85 -2.40
C SER A 30 -1.52 11.29 -2.89
N PHE A 31 -2.35 12.22 -2.40
CA PHE A 31 -2.27 13.63 -2.72
C PHE A 31 -0.99 14.28 -2.21
N LYS A 32 -0.56 13.91 -0.99
CA LYS A 32 0.73 14.35 -0.43
C LYS A 32 1.91 13.83 -1.22
N ILE A 33 1.92 12.56 -1.59
CA ILE A 33 2.98 11.97 -2.41
C ILE A 33 3.03 12.65 -3.77
N LYS A 34 1.88 12.83 -4.43
CA LYS A 34 1.79 13.48 -5.73
C LYS A 34 2.30 14.92 -5.70
N THR A 35 1.90 15.68 -4.69
CA THR A 35 2.28 17.09 -4.53
C THR A 35 3.75 17.26 -4.13
N LEU A 36 4.27 16.47 -3.18
CA LEU A 36 5.61 16.67 -2.62
C LEU A 36 6.72 15.97 -3.41
N SER A 37 6.42 14.83 -4.03
CA SER A 37 7.42 14.00 -4.70
C SER A 37 7.28 13.93 -6.22
N LEU A 38 6.23 14.54 -6.79
CA LEU A 38 5.91 14.51 -8.21
C LEU A 38 5.75 13.08 -8.79
N ILE A 39 5.56 12.08 -7.92
CA ILE A 39 5.23 10.71 -8.27
C ILE A 39 3.73 10.65 -8.57
N ASN A 40 3.34 10.10 -9.71
CA ASN A 40 1.91 9.95 -10.00
C ASN A 40 1.31 8.88 -9.09
N CYS A 41 0.66 9.31 -8.01
CA CYS A 41 0.11 8.42 -7.01
C CYS A 41 -1.40 8.58 -6.92
N GLU A 42 -2.11 7.46 -6.84
CA GLU A 42 -3.57 7.42 -6.72
C GLU A 42 -3.98 6.64 -5.47
N GLY A 43 -4.90 7.22 -4.70
CA GLY A 43 -5.50 6.61 -3.52
C GLY A 43 -6.85 5.99 -3.88
N LEU A 44 -7.06 4.72 -3.55
CA LEU A 44 -8.27 4.00 -3.90
C LEU A 44 -8.72 3.04 -2.80
N GLN A 45 -9.98 2.59 -2.87
CA GLN A 45 -10.48 1.58 -1.96
C GLN A 45 -10.02 0.19 -2.43
N SER A 46 -9.62 -0.69 -1.50
CA SER A 46 -9.11 -2.02 -1.82
C SER A 46 -10.12 -2.94 -2.56
N ARG A 47 -11.40 -2.54 -2.72
CA ARG A 47 -12.36 -3.22 -3.63
C ARG A 47 -12.05 -2.93 -5.09
N ASP A 48 -11.65 -1.69 -5.38
CA ASP A 48 -11.46 -1.18 -6.73
C ASP A 48 -10.12 -1.59 -7.33
N LEU A 49 -9.24 -2.14 -6.48
CA LEU A 49 -8.00 -2.77 -6.91
C LEU A 49 -8.29 -3.94 -7.89
N GLN A 50 -9.41 -4.66 -7.72
CA GLN A 50 -9.68 -5.93 -8.42
C GLN A 50 -10.10 -5.80 -9.90
N LEU A 51 -10.58 -4.63 -10.35
CA LEU A 51 -11.32 -4.54 -11.62
C LEU A 51 -10.58 -3.82 -12.75
N SER A 52 -9.68 -2.86 -12.46
CA SER A 52 -9.10 -2.00 -13.51
C SER A 52 -7.64 -1.59 -13.28
N HIS A 53 -7.17 -1.63 -12.04
CA HIS A 53 -5.88 -1.00 -11.69
C HIS A 53 -4.71 -1.98 -11.73
N LEU A 54 -4.94 -3.29 -11.51
CA LEU A 54 -3.88 -4.31 -11.52
C LEU A 54 -3.26 -4.49 -12.90
N ASP A 55 -4.01 -4.32 -14.00
CA ASP A 55 -3.48 -4.46 -15.36
C ASP A 55 -2.41 -3.41 -15.72
N MET A 56 -2.41 -2.27 -15.02
CA MET A 56 -1.43 -1.19 -15.22
C MET A 56 -0.15 -1.38 -14.40
N VAL A 57 -0.14 -2.34 -13.47
CA VAL A 57 0.94 -2.51 -12.49
C VAL A 57 2.12 -3.24 -13.12
N ASN A 58 3.30 -2.63 -13.04
CA ASN A 58 4.57 -3.20 -13.52
C ASN A 58 5.68 -3.12 -12.44
N GLU A 59 6.89 -3.57 -12.77
CA GLU A 59 8.04 -3.59 -11.85
C GLU A 59 8.52 -2.20 -11.36
N TYR A 60 8.11 -1.13 -12.03
CA TYR A 60 8.39 0.26 -11.66
C TYR A 60 7.25 0.92 -10.87
N PHE A 61 6.16 0.19 -10.58
CA PHE A 61 5.07 0.65 -9.73
C PHE A 61 5.32 0.29 -8.27
N LEU A 62 4.92 1.20 -7.37
CA LEU A 62 4.81 0.93 -5.94
C LEU A 62 3.35 0.78 -5.55
N VAL A 63 3.01 -0.34 -4.92
CA VAL A 63 1.69 -0.56 -4.33
C VAL A 63 1.83 -0.54 -2.82
N ILE A 64 1.20 0.45 -2.18
CA ILE A 64 1.15 0.62 -0.73
C ILE A 64 -0.21 0.13 -0.23
N ILE A 65 -0.24 -0.85 0.66
CA ILE A 65 -1.47 -1.31 1.30
C ILE A 65 -1.44 -0.93 2.78
N VAL A 66 -2.50 -0.27 3.23
CA VAL A 66 -2.72 0.01 4.66
C VAL A 66 -3.63 -1.08 5.24
N ILE A 67 -3.11 -1.81 6.22
CA ILE A 67 -3.78 -2.92 6.91
C ILE A 67 -3.86 -2.60 8.39
N THR A 68 -5.05 -2.33 8.89
CA THR A 68 -5.30 -2.16 10.32
C THR A 68 -6.03 -3.39 10.89
N GLU A 69 -5.93 -3.63 12.20
CA GLU A 69 -6.74 -4.68 12.86
C GLU A 69 -8.22 -4.39 12.80
N CYS A 70 -8.56 -3.11 12.70
CA CYS A 70 -9.92 -2.65 12.55
C CYS A 70 -10.56 -3.30 11.31
N TRP A 71 -11.74 -3.86 11.54
CA TRP A 71 -12.59 -4.51 10.57
C TRP A 71 -12.57 -3.79 9.19
N PRO A 72 -12.37 -4.47 8.03
CA PRO A 72 -12.35 -5.91 7.78
C PRO A 72 -10.97 -6.47 7.32
N PHE A 73 -10.16 -6.93 8.28
CA PHE A 73 -8.83 -7.55 8.04
C PHE A 73 -8.80 -8.65 6.96
N PRO A 74 -9.71 -9.66 6.92
CA PRO A 74 -9.65 -10.71 5.91
C PRO A 74 -9.81 -10.21 4.46
N LYS A 75 -10.57 -9.13 4.26
CA LYS A 75 -10.79 -8.54 2.94
C LYS A 75 -9.58 -7.76 2.47
N THR A 76 -8.89 -7.08 3.38
CA THR A 76 -7.65 -6.37 3.08
C THR A 76 -6.52 -7.37 2.82
N MET A 77 -6.47 -8.48 3.56
CA MET A 77 -5.54 -9.57 3.30
C MET A 77 -5.70 -10.19 1.91
N ASN A 78 -6.94 -10.35 1.43
CA ASN A 78 -7.16 -10.82 0.06
C ASN A 78 -6.59 -9.85 -0.99
N ALA A 79 -6.73 -8.54 -0.76
CA ALA A 79 -6.12 -7.53 -1.64
C ALA A 79 -4.58 -7.58 -1.57
N LEU A 80 -4.00 -7.78 -0.38
CA LEU A 80 -2.56 -7.95 -0.22
C LEU A 80 -2.04 -9.15 -1.01
N ASN A 81 -2.71 -10.30 -0.93
CA ASN A 81 -2.30 -11.51 -1.65
C ASN A 81 -2.32 -11.31 -3.17
N GLN A 82 -3.27 -10.53 -3.69
CA GLN A 82 -3.33 -10.20 -5.12
C GLN A 82 -2.14 -9.34 -5.54
N VAL A 83 -1.80 -8.33 -4.73
CA VAL A 83 -0.64 -7.46 -4.96
C VAL A 83 0.68 -8.23 -4.85
N LEU A 84 0.77 -9.18 -3.91
CA LEU A 84 1.92 -10.06 -3.77
C LEU A 84 2.12 -10.99 -4.98
N GLY A 85 1.06 -11.32 -5.70
CA GLY A 85 1.14 -12.04 -6.97
C GLY A 85 1.67 -11.20 -8.14
N MET A 86 1.81 -9.88 -7.97
CA MET A 86 2.29 -8.98 -9.01
C MET A 86 3.80 -8.76 -8.95
N LYS A 87 4.38 -8.33 -10.07
CA LYS A 87 5.81 -7.97 -10.17
C LYS A 87 6.15 -6.59 -9.59
N ALA A 88 5.18 -5.88 -9.01
CA ALA A 88 5.41 -4.55 -8.46
C ALA A 88 6.18 -4.58 -7.15
N LYS A 89 6.68 -3.39 -6.77
CA LYS A 89 7.21 -3.17 -5.43
C LYS A 89 6.03 -3.00 -4.48
N ASN A 90 6.01 -3.81 -3.44
CA ASN A 90 4.90 -3.88 -2.51
C ASN A 90 5.34 -3.36 -1.15
N MET A 91 4.56 -2.46 -0.56
CA MET A 91 4.81 -1.95 0.77
C MET A 91 3.55 -2.06 1.63
N VAL A 92 3.70 -2.50 2.87
CA VAL A 92 2.58 -2.65 3.80
C VAL A 92 2.75 -1.68 4.96
N ILE A 93 1.69 -0.97 5.28
CA ILE A 93 1.60 -0.12 6.46
C ILE A 93 0.61 -0.79 7.40
N THR A 94 1.02 -1.13 8.62
CA THR A 94 0.17 -1.89 9.53
C THR A 94 0.38 -1.57 11.01
N ASP A 95 -0.68 -1.72 11.80
CA ASP A 95 -0.65 -1.71 13.27
C ASP A 95 -0.58 -3.14 13.86
N CYS A 96 -0.64 -4.16 13.02
CA CYS A 96 -0.82 -5.55 13.42
C CYS A 96 0.12 -6.52 12.74
N LYS A 97 1.41 -6.18 12.82
CA LYS A 97 2.48 -7.01 12.30
C LYS A 97 2.39 -8.46 12.80
N SER A 98 1.98 -8.68 14.04
CA SER A 98 1.82 -10.02 14.65
C SER A 98 0.78 -10.91 13.95
N LYS A 99 -0.22 -10.32 13.29
CA LYS A 99 -1.29 -11.03 12.56
C LYS A 99 -0.95 -11.23 11.08
N LEU A 100 0.06 -10.52 10.57
CA LEU A 100 0.49 -10.61 9.19
C LEU A 100 1.46 -11.79 9.02
N GLY A 101 1.02 -12.83 8.32
CA GLY A 101 1.86 -13.98 8.02
C GLY A 101 3.09 -13.58 7.21
N ASN A 102 4.26 -14.10 7.60
CA ASN A 102 5.55 -13.88 6.92
C ASN A 102 5.99 -12.40 6.84
N ALA A 103 5.92 -11.70 7.99
CA ALA A 103 6.22 -10.28 8.10
C ALA A 103 7.64 -9.87 7.68
N ASP A 104 8.62 -10.78 7.80
CA ASP A 104 10.04 -10.48 7.56
C ASP A 104 10.42 -10.42 6.07
N ALA A 105 9.59 -10.96 5.18
CA ALA A 105 9.83 -10.98 3.73
C ALA A 105 9.27 -9.74 2.99
N LEU A 106 8.44 -8.95 3.66
CA LEU A 106 7.69 -7.82 3.09
C LEU A 106 8.31 -6.50 3.55
N ASP A 107 8.26 -5.48 2.69
CA ASP A 107 8.60 -4.12 3.09
C ASP A 107 7.45 -3.56 3.94
N MET A 108 7.61 -3.59 5.26
CA MET A 108 6.58 -3.18 6.21
C MET A 108 6.97 -1.95 7.00
N VAL A 109 6.00 -1.08 7.26
CA VAL A 109 6.06 -0.04 8.29
C VAL A 109 5.03 -0.37 9.35
N GLU A 110 5.53 -0.63 10.56
CA GLU A 110 4.69 -0.77 11.74
C GLU A 110 4.39 0.62 12.31
N ILE A 111 3.12 0.91 12.52
CA ILE A 111 2.68 2.14 13.19
C ILE A 111 2.13 1.74 14.56
N GLN A 112 2.64 2.39 15.62
CA GLN A 112 2.01 2.30 16.94
C GLN A 112 0.83 3.26 16.99
N TYR A 113 -0.33 2.78 17.42
CA TYR A 113 -1.48 3.63 17.74
C TYR A 113 -1.07 4.52 18.94
N ILE A 114 -1.08 5.84 18.76
CA ILE A 114 -0.92 6.83 19.83
C ILE A 114 -2.31 7.23 20.31
#